data_AF-A0A962D3K0-F1
#
_entry.id   AF-A0A962D3K0-F1
#
_cell.length_a   1.000
_cell.length_b   1.000
_cell.length_c   1.000
_cell.angle_alpha   90.00
_cell.angle_beta   90.00
_cell.angle_gamma   90.00
#
_symmetry.space_group_name_H-M   'P 1'
#
loop_
_entity.id
_entity.type
_entity.pdbx_description
1 polymer ?
#
loop_
_entity_poly.entity_id
_entity_poly.type
_entity_poly.pdbx_seq_one_letter_code
_entity_poly.pdbx_strand_id
1 'polypeptide(L)'
;FIGSAVRWDNGADCRCDDAPFDFNLFQTSGQLAFFWPNGGSGGGVVNGGQFAVLQPGDVVGPTSNFATDQTSAATANWRGGVDGHLGFRFVDPGSGQTRYGYARLRTTAPTGHPVRIEQITINLTGMAVVVGAE
;
A
#
# COMPACT_ATOMS: atom_id res chain seq x y z
N PHE A 1 -1.05 -2.95 -19.33
CA PHE A 1 -1.33 -3.36 -17.95
C PHE A 1 -1.70 -2.10 -17.18
N ILE A 2 -2.86 -2.10 -16.52
CA ILE A 2 -3.40 -0.91 -15.85
C ILE A 2 -3.18 -1.00 -14.34
N GLY A 3 -3.03 -2.20 -13.77
CA GLY A 3 -2.66 -2.36 -12.37
C GLY A 3 -1.85 -3.59 -11.96
N SER A 4 -1.67 -3.67 -10.63
CA SER A 4 -0.94 -4.69 -9.88
C SER A 4 -1.71 -5.04 -8.60
N ALA A 5 -2.39 -6.18 -8.62
CA ALA A 5 -3.11 -6.73 -7.48
C ALA A 5 -2.20 -7.48 -6.51
N VAL A 6 -2.49 -7.36 -5.21
CA VAL A 6 -1.76 -7.95 -4.08
C VAL A 6 -2.74 -8.59 -3.11
N ARG A 7 -2.36 -9.75 -2.57
CA ARG A 7 -2.97 -10.32 -1.37
C ARG A 7 -2.00 -10.24 -0.20
N TRP A 8 -2.43 -9.62 0.89
CA TRP A 8 -1.53 -9.36 2.02
C TRP A 8 -1.28 -10.62 2.85
N ASP A 9 -2.26 -11.51 2.95
CA ASP A 9 -2.19 -12.73 3.76
C ASP A 9 -1.02 -13.66 3.40
N ASN A 10 -0.64 -13.70 2.12
CA ASN A 10 0.40 -14.58 1.60
C ASN A 10 1.44 -13.86 0.72
N GLY A 11 1.33 -12.53 0.58
CA GLY A 11 2.24 -11.72 -0.23
C GLY A 11 2.18 -12.01 -1.74
N ALA A 12 1.19 -12.77 -2.21
CA ALA A 12 1.03 -13.03 -3.64
C ALA A 12 0.66 -11.74 -4.37
N ASP A 13 1.36 -11.47 -5.46
CA ASP A 13 1.08 -10.36 -6.36
C ASP A 13 0.93 -10.83 -7.81
N CYS A 14 0.24 -10.03 -8.61
CA CYS A 14 0.21 -10.17 -10.04
C CYS A 14 0.32 -8.80 -10.71
N ARG A 15 0.71 -8.79 -11.99
CA ARG A 15 0.60 -7.60 -12.86
C ARG A 15 -0.75 -7.59 -13.58
N CYS A 16 -1.82 -7.74 -12.81
CA CYS A 16 -3.20 -7.90 -13.26
C CYS A 16 -4.17 -7.15 -12.34
N ASP A 17 -5.43 -7.05 -12.76
CA ASP A 17 -6.53 -6.43 -11.99
C ASP A 17 -7.53 -7.51 -11.51
N ASP A 18 -7.10 -8.77 -11.39
CA ASP A 18 -7.97 -9.93 -11.18
C ASP A 18 -8.24 -10.18 -9.69
N ALA A 19 -9.52 -10.22 -9.33
CA ALA A 19 -9.97 -10.60 -7.99
C ALA A 19 -9.74 -12.10 -7.71
N PRO A 20 -9.60 -12.50 -6.42
CA PRO A 20 -9.62 -11.66 -5.22
C PRO A 20 -8.26 -11.02 -4.94
N PHE A 21 -8.26 -9.73 -4.56
CA PHE A 21 -7.09 -9.00 -4.08
C PHE A 21 -7.45 -8.13 -2.87
N ASP A 22 -6.48 -7.84 -2.02
CA ASP A 22 -6.65 -6.94 -0.86
C ASP A 22 -6.22 -5.51 -1.16
N PHE A 23 -5.43 -5.35 -2.22
CA PHE A 23 -4.92 -4.07 -2.70
C PHE A 23 -4.64 -4.15 -4.18
N ASN A 24 -4.92 -3.07 -4.91
CA ASN A 24 -4.54 -2.96 -6.30
C ASN A 24 -3.96 -1.58 -6.58
N LEU A 25 -2.73 -1.54 -7.11
CA LEU A 25 -2.14 -0.32 -7.65
C LEU A 25 -2.61 -0.17 -9.08
N PHE A 26 -3.39 0.85 -9.40
CA PHE A 26 -3.99 1.02 -10.73
C PHE A 26 -3.84 2.45 -11.24
N GLN A 27 -4.30 2.72 -12.45
CA GLN A 27 -4.37 4.08 -13.00
C GLN A 27 -5.80 4.62 -13.00
N THR A 28 -5.97 5.84 -12.48
CA THR A 28 -7.19 6.64 -12.67
C THR A 28 -6.81 7.99 -13.29
N SER A 29 -7.51 8.38 -14.37
CA SER A 29 -7.19 9.60 -15.13
C SER A 29 -5.70 9.73 -15.51
N GLY A 30 -5.06 8.60 -15.85
CA GLY A 30 -3.65 8.53 -16.25
C GLY A 30 -2.62 8.61 -15.11
N GLN A 31 -3.07 8.69 -13.86
CA GLN A 31 -2.22 8.83 -12.67
C GLN A 31 -2.34 7.59 -11.77
N LEU A 32 -1.29 7.28 -11.02
CA LEU A 32 -1.31 6.22 -10.01
C LEU A 32 -2.46 6.43 -9.03
N ALA A 33 -3.13 5.35 -8.66
CA ALA A 33 -4.15 5.30 -7.62
C ALA A 33 -4.08 3.97 -6.89
N PHE A 34 -4.60 3.97 -5.67
CA PHE A 34 -4.55 2.85 -4.73
C PHE A 34 -5.96 2.39 -4.44
N PHE A 35 -6.30 1.18 -4.88
CA PHE A 35 -7.61 0.59 -4.64
C PHE A 35 -7.55 -0.39 -3.47
N TRP A 36 -8.49 -0.21 -2.53
CA TRP A 36 -8.63 -1.00 -1.32
C TRP A 36 -10.05 -1.60 -1.30
N PRO A 37 -10.27 -2.81 -1.84
CA PRO A 37 -11.61 -3.39 -1.97
C PRO A 37 -12.25 -3.71 -0.61
N ASN A 38 -11.44 -3.98 0.42
CA ASN A 38 -11.89 -4.26 1.78
C ASN A 38 -11.98 -2.98 2.64
N GLY A 39 -12.73 -1.98 2.15
CA GLY A 39 -12.96 -0.71 2.85
C GLY A 39 -13.43 -0.92 4.30
N GLY A 40 -12.81 -0.22 5.26
CA GLY A 40 -13.09 -0.36 6.70
C GLY A 40 -12.16 -1.33 7.44
N SER A 41 -11.69 -2.38 6.77
CA SER A 41 -10.81 -3.41 7.34
C SER A 41 -9.37 -3.35 6.81
N GLY A 42 -9.15 -2.65 5.69
CA GLY A 42 -7.84 -2.36 5.11
C GLY A 42 -7.57 -0.86 4.98
N GLY A 43 -6.36 -0.51 4.56
CA GLY A 43 -6.00 0.87 4.18
C GLY A 43 -4.51 1.15 4.24
N GLY A 44 -4.10 2.19 3.53
CA GLY A 44 -2.72 2.68 3.51
C GLY A 44 -2.51 3.81 4.52
N VAL A 45 -1.29 3.92 5.05
CA VAL A 45 -0.92 5.01 5.97
C VAL A 45 -0.98 6.35 5.26
N VAL A 46 -1.61 7.33 5.89
CA VAL A 46 -1.75 8.70 5.36
C VAL A 46 -1.16 9.76 6.28
N ASN A 47 -0.68 10.83 5.66
CA ASN A 47 -0.32 12.09 6.32
C ASN A 47 -0.95 13.24 5.52
N GLY A 48 -1.72 14.11 6.18
CA GLY A 48 -2.40 15.23 5.52
C GLY A 48 -3.39 14.82 4.41
N GLY A 49 -3.98 13.62 4.49
CA GLY A 49 -4.94 13.09 3.49
C GLY A 49 -4.29 12.44 2.27
N GLN A 50 -2.95 12.42 2.18
CA GLN A 50 -2.22 11.72 1.13
C GLN A 50 -1.53 10.48 1.69
N PHE A 51 -1.38 9.44 0.88
CA PHE A 51 -0.61 8.27 1.25
C PHE A 51 0.84 8.66 1.51
N ALA A 52 1.32 8.33 2.71
CA ALA A 52 2.65 8.69 3.15
C ALA A 52 3.72 7.87 2.40
N VAL A 53 4.84 8.51 2.08
CA VAL A 53 6.06 7.83 1.60
C VAL A 53 6.96 7.61 2.82
N LEU A 54 6.86 6.43 3.44
CA LEU A 54 7.59 6.11 4.66
C LEU A 54 9.06 5.82 4.37
N GLN A 55 9.90 6.19 5.32
CA GLN A 55 11.35 5.99 5.33
C GLN A 55 11.75 4.92 6.36
N PRO A 56 12.96 4.35 6.23
CA PRO A 56 13.52 3.49 7.26
C PRO A 56 13.45 4.13 8.66
N GLY A 57 12.97 3.36 9.64
CA GLY A 57 12.75 3.81 11.01
C GLY A 57 11.32 4.31 11.31
N ASP A 58 10.51 4.58 10.30
CA ASP A 58 9.09 4.90 10.51
C ASP A 58 8.32 3.69 11.06
N VAL A 59 7.29 3.97 11.87
CA VAL A 59 6.45 2.93 12.50
C VAL A 59 5.08 2.87 11.84
N VAL A 60 4.68 1.68 11.40
CA VAL A 60 3.32 1.37 10.95
C VAL A 60 2.63 0.55 12.03
N GLY A 61 1.54 1.06 12.58
CA GLY A 61 0.85 0.38 13.68
C GLY A 61 -0.49 0.98 14.04
N PRO A 62 -1.05 0.61 15.20
CA PRO A 62 -2.37 1.07 15.65
C PRO A 62 -2.54 2.59 15.75
N THR A 63 -1.44 3.33 15.93
CA THR A 63 -1.44 4.79 16.05
C THR A 63 -1.31 5.51 14.71
N SER A 64 -1.06 4.79 13.61
CA SER A 64 -1.01 5.37 12.27
C SER A 64 -2.42 5.73 11.79
N ASN A 65 -2.53 6.80 11.01
CA ASN A 65 -3.77 7.14 10.32
C ASN A 65 -3.85 6.35 9.01
N PHE A 66 -5.00 5.74 8.73
CA PHE A 66 -5.21 4.93 7.52
C PHE A 66 -6.36 5.47 6.68
N ALA A 67 -6.22 5.40 5.36
CA ALA A 67 -7.29 5.74 4.42
C ALA A 67 -7.39 4.73 3.28
N THR A 68 -8.53 4.78 2.58
CA THR A 68 -8.85 3.97 1.41
C THR A 68 -9.22 4.88 0.22
N ASP A 69 -8.72 6.12 0.20
CA ASP A 69 -9.02 7.10 -0.84
C ASP A 69 -8.39 6.65 -2.17
N GLN A 70 -9.22 6.48 -3.19
CA GLN A 70 -8.83 5.96 -4.50
C GLN A 70 -8.60 7.08 -5.51
N THR A 71 -8.79 8.34 -5.11
CA THR A 71 -8.54 9.48 -5.98
C THR A 71 -7.05 9.56 -6.29
N SER A 72 -6.72 10.06 -7.47
CA SER A 72 -5.33 10.34 -7.79
C SER A 72 -4.72 11.37 -6.82
N ALA A 73 -5.52 12.29 -6.25
CA ALA A 73 -5.03 13.28 -5.30
C ALA A 73 -4.39 12.64 -4.05
N ALA A 74 -4.92 11.51 -3.58
CA ALA A 74 -4.38 10.78 -2.44
C ALA A 74 -2.97 10.21 -2.69
N THR A 75 -2.61 9.93 -3.95
CA THR A 75 -1.29 9.40 -4.33
C THR A 75 -0.34 10.48 -4.87
N ALA A 76 -0.64 11.77 -4.69
CA ALA A 76 0.18 12.86 -5.24
C ALA A 76 1.68 12.74 -4.88
N ASN A 77 2.00 12.34 -3.64
CA ASN A 77 3.38 12.14 -3.17
C ASN A 77 4.13 11.03 -3.91
N TRP A 78 3.43 10.11 -4.57
CA TRP A 78 4.01 8.94 -5.24
C TRP A 78 4.28 9.16 -6.72
N ARG A 79 3.97 10.34 -7.27
CA ARG A 79 4.02 10.59 -8.71
C ARG A 79 5.40 10.96 -9.25
N GLY A 80 6.29 11.45 -8.39
CA GLY A 80 7.59 12.01 -8.75
C GLY A 80 8.68 11.00 -9.11
N GLY A 81 8.37 9.71 -9.31
CA GLY A 81 9.37 8.67 -9.48
C GLY A 81 10.02 8.29 -8.14
N VAL A 82 9.19 7.87 -7.20
CA VAL A 82 9.55 7.60 -5.80
C VAL A 82 10.07 6.18 -5.65
N ASP A 83 11.06 6.01 -4.77
CA ASP A 83 11.44 4.73 -4.18
C ASP A 83 11.23 4.86 -2.67
N GLY A 84 10.23 4.17 -2.13
CA GLY A 84 9.83 4.35 -0.74
C GLY A 84 8.79 3.35 -0.26
N HIS A 85 8.36 3.47 0.99
CA HIS A 85 7.51 2.45 1.62
C HIS A 85 6.07 2.94 1.83
N LEU A 86 5.10 2.14 1.40
CA LEU A 86 3.69 2.32 1.73
C LEU A 86 3.36 1.45 2.93
N GLY A 87 3.08 2.07 4.08
CA GLY A 87 2.54 1.35 5.23
C GLY A 87 1.07 0.98 5.02
N PHE A 88 0.64 -0.15 5.55
CA PHE A 88 -0.75 -0.61 5.43
C PHE A 88 -1.24 -1.37 6.66
N ARG A 89 -2.56 -1.45 6.78
CA ARG A 89 -3.26 -2.40 7.66
C ARG A 89 -4.18 -3.29 6.85
N PHE A 90 -4.46 -4.48 7.37
CA PHE A 90 -5.50 -5.38 6.88
C PHE A 90 -6.02 -6.25 8.01
N VAL A 91 -7.20 -6.85 7.83
CA VAL A 91 -7.70 -7.91 8.71
C VAL A 91 -7.29 -9.24 8.12
N ASP A 92 -6.52 -10.01 8.87
CA ASP A 92 -6.10 -11.35 8.46
C ASP A 92 -7.34 -12.27 8.37
N PRO A 93 -7.60 -12.90 7.21
CA PRO A 93 -8.82 -13.68 7.02
C PRO A 93 -8.83 -14.98 7.83
N GLY A 94 -7.67 -15.52 8.21
CA GLY A 94 -7.58 -16.75 9.00
C GLY A 94 -7.87 -16.55 10.49
N SER A 95 -7.43 -15.43 11.07
CA SER A 95 -7.52 -15.13 12.49
C SER A 95 -8.52 -14.02 12.85
N GLY A 96 -8.96 -13.23 11.87
CA GLY A 96 -9.76 -12.02 12.09
C GLY A 96 -8.98 -10.87 12.75
N GLN A 97 -7.68 -11.03 12.98
CA GLN A 97 -6.85 -10.03 13.65
C GLN A 97 -6.42 -8.93 12.67
N THR A 98 -6.45 -7.66 13.12
CA THR A 98 -5.77 -6.58 12.37
C THR A 98 -4.27 -6.77 12.42
N ARG A 99 -3.64 -6.75 11.24
CA ARG A 99 -2.19 -6.81 11.05
C ARG A 99 -1.69 -5.56 10.34
N TYR A 100 -0.40 -5.30 10.52
CA TYR A 100 0.30 -4.15 9.97
C TYR A 100 1.48 -4.61 9.13
N GLY A 101 1.76 -3.86 8.08
CA GLY A 101 2.85 -4.15 7.16
C GLY A 101 3.29 -2.91 6.40
N TYR A 102 4.29 -3.09 5.56
CA TYR A 102 4.69 -2.10 4.58
C TYR A 102 5.13 -2.78 3.28
N ALA A 103 4.94 -2.08 2.17
CA ALA A 103 5.42 -2.50 0.85
C ALA A 103 6.41 -1.46 0.31
N ARG A 104 7.57 -1.90 -0.17
CA ARG A 104 8.49 -1.02 -0.91
C ARG A 104 8.00 -0.89 -2.33
N LEU A 105 7.71 0.34 -2.74
CA LEU A 105 7.21 0.67 -4.06
C LEU A 105 8.25 1.53 -4.81
N ARG A 106 8.46 1.21 -6.08
CA ARG A 106 9.22 2.04 -7.01
C ARG A 106 8.30 2.54 -8.13
N THR A 107 8.05 3.84 -8.17
CA THR A 107 7.15 4.49 -9.14
C THR A 107 7.93 5.19 -10.24
N THR A 108 7.23 5.59 -11.31
CA THR A 108 7.82 6.28 -12.47
C THR A 108 7.21 7.66 -12.65
N ALA A 109 8.06 8.67 -12.82
CA ALA A 109 7.63 10.04 -13.10
C ALA A 109 7.01 10.18 -14.52
N PRO A 110 6.08 11.11 -14.75
CA PRO A 110 5.50 12.07 -13.79
C PRO A 110 4.18 11.60 -13.16
N THR A 111 3.72 10.39 -13.46
CA THR A 111 2.37 9.93 -13.13
C THR A 111 2.33 8.96 -11.95
N GLY A 112 3.49 8.50 -11.49
CA GLY A 112 3.63 7.39 -10.56
C GLY A 112 3.48 6.01 -11.23
N HIS A 113 3.18 5.97 -12.54
CA HIS A 113 3.03 4.74 -13.30
C HIS A 113 4.07 4.63 -14.43
N PRO A 114 4.60 3.42 -14.71
CA PRO A 114 4.37 2.17 -13.99
C PRO A 114 4.96 2.19 -12.58
N VAL A 115 4.31 1.47 -11.66
CA VAL A 115 4.79 1.18 -10.31
C VAL A 115 5.20 -0.28 -10.23
N ARG A 116 6.22 -0.56 -9.42
CA ARG A 116 6.62 -1.91 -9.04
C ARG A 116 6.57 -2.06 -7.53
N ILE A 117 6.13 -3.22 -7.09
CA ILE A 117 6.28 -3.68 -5.71
C ILE A 117 7.61 -4.43 -5.68
N GLU A 118 8.57 -3.90 -4.94
CA GLU A 118 9.89 -4.50 -4.81
C GLU A 118 9.92 -5.49 -3.63
N GLN A 119 9.11 -5.25 -2.60
CA GLN A 119 9.05 -6.08 -1.40
C GLN A 119 7.78 -5.82 -0.58
N ILE A 120 7.35 -6.83 0.19
CA ILE A 120 6.29 -6.73 1.19
C ILE A 120 6.80 -7.32 2.52
N THR A 121 6.62 -6.58 3.61
CA THR A 121 6.91 -7.04 4.98
C THR A 121 5.67 -6.91 5.85
N ILE A 122 5.34 -7.96 6.61
CA ILE A 122 4.14 -8.02 7.46
C ILE A 122 4.52 -8.52 8.85
N ASN A 123 3.99 -7.87 9.87
CA ASN A 123 4.03 -8.40 11.23
C ASN A 123 2.83 -9.32 11.49
N LEU A 124 3.09 -10.63 11.57
CA LEU A 124 2.06 -11.66 11.75
C LEU A 124 1.45 -11.69 13.16
N THR A 125 2.07 -11.02 14.14
CA THR A 125 1.59 -10.97 15.53
C THR A 125 0.52 -9.89 15.77
N GLY A 126 0.30 -9.00 14.79
CA GLY A 126 -0.58 -7.84 14.90
C GLY A 126 0.02 -6.65 15.66
N MET A 127 1.27 -6.75 16.10
CA MET A 127 2.02 -5.60 16.62
C MET A 127 2.45 -4.65 15.50
N ALA A 128 2.83 -3.43 15.87
CA ALA A 128 3.42 -2.47 14.94
C ALA A 128 4.68 -3.04 14.26
N VAL A 129 5.00 -2.49 13.09
CA VAL A 129 6.20 -2.82 12.31
C VAL A 129 7.03 -1.56 12.08
N VAL A 130 8.34 -1.68 12.21
CA VAL A 130 9.30 -0.62 11.87
C VAL A 130 9.79 -0.86 10.44
N VAL A 131 9.79 0.19 9.61
CA VAL A 131 10.28 0.12 8.23
C VAL A 131 11.80 -0.13 8.25
N GLY A 132 12.25 -1.17 7.54
CA GLY A 132 13.66 -1.53 7.41
C GLY A 132 14.46 -0.59 6.49
N ALA A 133 15.79 -0.61 6.62
CA ALA A 133 16.73 0.28 5.91
C ALA A 133 17.23 -0.23 4.55
N GLU A 134 16.47 -1.11 3.91
CA GLU A 134 16.92 -2.01 2.82
C GLU A 134 17.65 -1.36 1.64
#